data_AF-A0A1F2A274-F1
#
_entry.id   AF-A0A1F2A274-F1
#
_cell.length_a   1.000
_cell.length_b   1.000
_cell.length_c   1.000
_cell.angle_alpha   90.00
_cell.angle_beta   90.00
_cell.angle_gamma   90.00
#
_symmetry.space_group_name_H-M   'P 1'
#
loop_
_entity.id
_entity.type
_entity.pdbx_description
1 polymer ?
#
loop_
_entity_poly.entity_id
_entity_poly.type
_entity_poly.pdbx_seq_one_letter_code
_entity_poly.pdbx_strand_id
1 'polypeptide(L)'
;SDARRMVEAIIYRYRCGIAWRDLPEVYGPWQTVWTWHRRMASEGTWDTILNTLTAAADKEGLIDWSVSVDSTIARAHQHATNATRLTGGYIELQESDHRAA
;
A
#
# COMPACT_ATOMS: atom_id res chain seq x y z
N SER A 1 -4.40 15.26 -22.13
CA SER A 1 -4.74 15.58 -20.73
C SER A 1 -3.54 16.16 -20.04
N ASP A 2 -3.72 17.17 -19.21
CA ASP A 2 -2.66 17.69 -18.34
C ASP A 2 -2.27 16.63 -17.29
N ALA A 3 -0.96 16.38 -17.13
CA ALA A 3 -0.43 15.32 -16.27
C ALA A 3 -0.76 15.55 -14.80
N ARG A 4 -0.70 16.82 -14.34
CA ARG A 4 -1.05 17.20 -12.98
C ARG A 4 -2.49 16.83 -12.66
N ARG A 5 -3.44 17.21 -13.53
CA ARG A 5 -4.86 16.88 -13.36
C ARG A 5 -5.12 15.37 -13.29
N MET A 6 -4.40 14.55 -14.06
CA MET A 6 -4.55 13.09 -13.99
C MET A 6 -4.08 12.53 -12.65
N VAL A 7 -2.92 12.98 -12.16
CA VAL A 7 -2.39 12.54 -10.86
C VAL A 7 -3.29 13.02 -9.71
N GLU A 8 -3.78 14.26 -9.75
CA GLU A 8 -4.72 14.79 -8.75
C GLU A 8 -6.02 13.96 -8.70
N ALA A 9 -6.55 13.58 -9.86
CA ALA A 9 -7.74 12.74 -9.95
C ALA A 9 -7.54 11.35 -9.31
N ILE A 10 -6.37 10.74 -9.55
CA ILE A 10 -5.99 9.43 -8.99
C ILE A 10 -5.86 9.54 -7.46
N ILE A 11 -5.17 10.57 -6.97
CA ILE A 11 -5.03 10.84 -5.54
C ILE A 11 -6.40 11.06 -4.89
N TYR A 12 -7.28 11.84 -5.52
CA TYR A 12 -8.64 12.08 -5.01
C TYR A 12 -9.40 10.75 -4.85
N ARG A 13 -9.37 9.88 -5.86
CA ARG A 13 -10.05 8.57 -5.80
C ARG A 13 -9.56 7.69 -4.66
N TYR A 14 -8.25 7.68 -4.37
CA TYR A 14 -7.70 6.91 -3.25
C TYR A 14 -8.00 7.55 -1.90
N ARG A 15 -7.90 8.88 -1.79
CA ARG A 15 -8.22 9.62 -0.57
C ARG A 15 -9.68 9.47 -0.16
N CYS A 16 -10.61 9.45 -1.11
CA CYS A 16 -12.04 9.33 -0.85
C CYS A 16 -12.55 7.89 -0.84
N GLY A 17 -11.76 6.91 -1.29
CA GLY A 17 -12.17 5.50 -1.33
C GLY A 17 -13.32 5.20 -2.31
N ILE A 18 -13.58 6.06 -3.28
CA ILE A 18 -14.72 5.94 -4.20
C ILE A 18 -14.46 4.99 -5.37
N ALA A 19 -15.52 4.51 -6.02
CA ALA A 19 -15.39 3.76 -7.26
C ALA A 19 -14.91 4.69 -8.40
N TRP A 20 -14.24 4.13 -9.42
CA TRP A 20 -13.75 4.91 -10.55
C TRP A 20 -14.86 5.67 -11.29
N ARG A 21 -16.06 5.08 -11.38
CA ARG A 21 -17.21 5.69 -12.06
C ARG A 21 -17.78 6.90 -11.31
N ASP A 22 -17.46 7.04 -10.04
CA ASP A 22 -17.95 8.12 -9.17
C ASP A 22 -16.95 9.30 -9.11
N LEU A 23 -15.90 9.26 -9.93
CA LEU A 23 -14.90 10.32 -10.00
C LEU A 23 -15.58 11.64 -10.43
N PRO A 24 -15.35 12.76 -9.72
CA PRO A 24 -15.94 14.05 -10.07
C PRO A 24 -15.62 14.48 -11.51
N GLU A 25 -16.62 15.00 -12.23
CA GLU A 25 -16.50 15.41 -13.63
C GLU A 25 -15.42 16.49 -13.86
N VAL A 26 -15.08 17.27 -12.83
CA VAL A 26 -13.98 18.25 -12.87
C VAL A 26 -12.63 17.60 -13.20
N TYR A 27 -12.46 16.30 -13.01
CA TYR A 27 -11.25 15.57 -13.40
C TYR A 27 -11.29 15.04 -14.84
N GLY A 28 -12.46 15.04 -15.48
CA GLY A 28 -12.69 14.51 -16.81
C GLY A 28 -13.13 13.03 -16.81
N PRO A 29 -13.14 12.36 -17.97
CA PRO A 29 -13.62 10.99 -18.09
C PRO A 29 -12.81 10.01 -17.24
N TRP A 30 -13.49 9.28 -16.36
CA TRP A 30 -12.83 8.35 -15.45
C TRP A 30 -12.04 7.24 -16.17
N GLN A 31 -12.45 6.86 -17.39
CA GLN A 31 -11.75 5.87 -18.20
C GLN A 31 -10.34 6.34 -18.58
N THR A 32 -10.20 7.64 -18.88
CA THR A 32 -8.90 8.25 -19.20
C THR A 32 -8.00 8.24 -17.97
N VAL A 33 -8.53 8.63 -16.82
CA VAL A 33 -7.80 8.63 -15.54
C VAL A 33 -7.39 7.20 -15.14
N TRP A 34 -8.30 6.23 -15.30
CA TRP A 34 -8.00 4.81 -15.07
C TRP A 34 -6.89 4.30 -15.99
N THR A 35 -6.93 4.64 -17.27
CA THR A 35 -5.91 4.23 -18.25
C THR A 35 -4.53 4.77 -17.87
N TRP A 36 -4.46 6.02 -17.43
CA TRP A 36 -3.26 6.64 -16.88
C TRP A 36 -2.75 5.90 -15.64
N HIS A 37 -3.62 5.71 -14.65
CA HIS A 37 -3.29 4.98 -13.43
C HIS A 37 -2.73 3.59 -13.72
N ARG A 38 -3.42 2.83 -14.58
CA ARG A 38 -3.03 1.47 -14.97
C ARG A 38 -1.67 1.47 -15.67
N ARG A 39 -1.44 2.41 -16.57
CA ARG A 39 -0.16 2.52 -17.29
C ARG A 39 0.99 2.82 -16.33
N MET A 40 0.84 3.81 -15.46
CA MET A 40 1.84 4.16 -14.44
C MET A 40 2.13 3.00 -13.50
N ALA A 41 1.10 2.21 -13.14
CA ALA A 41 1.28 1.00 -12.35
C ALA A 41 2.07 -0.07 -13.12
N SER A 42 1.74 -0.34 -14.38
CA SER A 42 2.47 -1.33 -15.18
C SER A 42 3.91 -0.91 -15.51
N GLU A 43 4.18 0.39 -15.57
CA GLU A 43 5.51 0.96 -15.82
C GLU A 43 6.33 1.13 -14.54
N GLY A 44 5.79 0.79 -13.35
CA GLY A 44 6.50 0.96 -12.06
C GLY A 44 6.69 2.41 -11.63
N THR A 45 5.94 3.35 -12.22
CA THR A 45 6.06 4.77 -11.90
C THR A 45 5.62 5.06 -10.47
N TRP A 46 4.60 4.37 -9.96
CA TRP A 46 4.16 4.52 -8.57
C TRP A 46 5.24 4.07 -7.58
N ASP A 47 5.92 2.96 -7.86
CA ASP A 47 7.03 2.49 -7.04
C ASP A 47 8.18 3.49 -7.03
N THR A 48 8.49 4.06 -8.19
CA THR A 48 9.52 5.11 -8.31
C THR A 48 9.17 6.35 -7.49
N ILE A 49 7.91 6.81 -7.56
CA ILE A 49 7.42 7.95 -6.79
C ILE A 49 7.51 7.64 -5.29
N LEU A 50 7.02 6.48 -4.86
CA LEU A 50 7.06 6.06 -3.47
C LEU A 50 8.49 6.04 -2.95
N ASN A 51 9.40 5.36 -3.64
CA ASN A 51 10.81 5.28 -3.25
C ASN A 51 11.46 6.67 -3.12
N THR A 52 11.17 7.57 -4.08
CA THR A 52 11.72 8.93 -4.06
C THR A 52 11.21 9.73 -2.86
N LEU A 53 9.90 9.69 -2.60
CA LEU A 53 9.29 10.40 -1.48
C LEU A 53 9.73 9.82 -0.13
N THR A 54 9.79 8.49 -0.01
CA THR A 54 10.27 7.79 1.18
C THR A 54 11.72 8.16 1.47
N ALA A 55 12.61 8.15 0.47
CA ALA A 55 14.01 8.53 0.66
C ALA A 55 14.17 10.00 1.07
N ALA A 56 13.36 10.90 0.53
CA ALA A 56 13.37 12.31 0.92
C ALA A 56 12.91 12.49 2.38
N ALA A 57 11.81 11.83 2.77
CA ALA A 57 11.28 11.89 4.12
C ALA A 57 12.22 11.24 5.16
N ASP A 58 12.88 10.13 4.80
CA ASP A 58 13.90 9.48 5.62
C ASP A 58 15.09 10.43 5.88
N LYS A 59 15.59 11.10 4.84
CA LYS A 59 16.66 12.09 4.96
C LYS A 59 16.30 13.26 5.88
N GLU A 60 15.03 13.64 5.92
CA GLU A 60 14.50 14.68 6.82
C GLU A 60 14.16 14.17 8.22
N GLY A 61 14.34 12.87 8.50
CA GLY A 61 14.01 12.25 9.79
C GLY A 61 12.50 12.18 10.05
N LEU A 62 11.68 12.23 9.01
CA LEU A 62 10.21 12.19 9.10
C LEU A 62 9.66 10.75 9.17
N ILE A 63 10.51 9.75 8.94
CA ILE A 63 10.14 8.33 8.97
C ILE A 63 10.75 7.68 10.20
N ASP A 64 9.89 7.07 11.01
CA ASP A 64 10.30 6.04 11.96
C ASP A 64 10.17 4.67 11.29
N TRP A 65 11.27 3.92 11.26
CA TRP A 65 11.33 2.59 10.65
C TRP A 65 10.92 1.48 11.63
N SER A 66 10.34 1.82 12.78
CA SER A 66 9.75 0.83 13.68
C SER A 66 8.62 0.06 12.99
N VAL A 67 8.83 -1.25 12.81
CA VAL A 67 7.84 -2.14 12.21
C VAL A 67 6.94 -2.68 13.32
N SER A 68 5.66 -2.30 13.29
CA SER A 68 4.66 -2.93 14.14
C SER A 68 4.10 -4.17 13.44
N VAL A 69 4.30 -5.34 14.05
CA VAL A 69 3.74 -6.60 13.59
C VAL A 69 2.44 -6.85 14.36
N ASP A 70 1.30 -6.82 13.68
CA ASP A 70 0.05 -7.32 14.22
C ASP A 70 -0.11 -8.81 13.88
N SER A 71 -0.53 -9.60 14.87
CA SER A 71 -0.91 -10.99 14.65
C SER A 71 -2.42 -11.13 14.84
N THR A 72 -3.06 -11.85 13.92
CA THR A 72 -4.48 -12.20 14.04
C THR A 72 -4.61 -13.72 14.12
N ILE A 73 -5.23 -14.22 15.18
CA ILE A 73 -5.57 -15.64 15.32
C ILE A 73 -7.03 -15.83 14.91
N ALA A 74 -7.25 -16.44 13.74
CA ALA A 74 -8.58 -16.89 13.32
C ALA A 74 -8.78 -18.37 13.70
N ARG A 75 -9.79 -18.67 14.52
CA ARG A 75 -10.16 -20.06 14.83
C ARG A 75 -10.80 -20.71 13.60
N ALA A 76 -10.22 -21.81 13.14
CA ALA A 76 -10.80 -22.62 12.08
C ALA A 76 -11.80 -23.65 12.66
N HIS A 77 -12.82 -24.01 11.87
CA HIS A 77 -13.72 -25.11 12.20
C HIS A 77 -12.95 -26.44 12.23
N GLN A 78 -13.34 -27.39 13.07
CA GLN A 78 -12.69 -28.71 13.23
C GLN A 78 -12.48 -29.50 11.91
N HIS A 79 -13.28 -29.23 10.87
CA HIS A 79 -13.11 -29.86 9.54
C HIS A 79 -11.96 -29.26 8.72
N ALA A 80 -11.35 -28.15 9.13
CA ALA A 80 -10.18 -27.55 8.48
C ALA A 80 -8.84 -28.17 8.93
N THR A 81 -8.87 -29.13 9.87
CA THR A 81 -7.67 -29.72 10.51
C THR A 81 -6.83 -30.59 9.56
N ASN A 82 -7.36 -30.96 8.39
CA ASN A 82 -6.69 -31.86 7.44
C ASN A 82 -5.79 -31.13 6.41
N ALA A 83 -5.67 -29.80 6.49
CA ALA A 83 -4.75 -29.07 5.63
C ALA A 83 -3.30 -29.32 6.08
N THR A 84 -2.45 -29.80 5.17
CA THR A 84 -1.02 -30.01 5.43
C THR A 84 -0.37 -28.70 5.90
N ARG A 85 0.15 -28.69 7.12
CA ARG A 85 0.96 -27.56 7.61
C ARG A 85 2.38 -27.69 7.09
N LEU A 86 2.87 -26.66 6.39
CA LEU A 86 4.30 -26.44 6.26
C LEU A 86 4.80 -25.93 7.61
N THR A 87 5.32 -26.80 8.45
CA THR A 87 6.00 -26.42 9.71
C THR A 87 7.47 -26.12 9.42
N GLY A 88 7.95 -24.95 9.86
CA GLY A 88 9.34 -24.54 9.69
C GLY A 88 9.60 -23.03 9.64
N GLY A 89 8.73 -22.19 10.23
CA GLY A 89 9.00 -20.76 10.34
C GLY A 89 10.13 -20.51 11.34
N TYR A 90 11.19 -19.84 10.91
CA TYR A 90 12.43 -19.60 11.68
C TYR A 90 12.39 -18.32 12.54
N ILE A 91 11.25 -17.61 12.55
CA ILE A 91 11.14 -16.27 13.13
C ILE A 91 10.24 -16.33 14.36
N GLU A 92 10.88 -16.30 15.54
CA GLU A 92 10.22 -15.91 16.79
C GLU A 92 10.01 -14.39 16.76
N LEU A 93 8.77 -13.93 16.61
CA LEU A 93 8.43 -12.51 16.40
C LEU A 93 8.43 -11.67 17.69
N GLN A 94 8.94 -12.19 18.82
CA GLN A 94 8.77 -11.57 20.15
C GLN A 94 10.02 -10.92 20.78
N GLU A 95 11.19 -10.93 20.14
CA GLU A 95 12.37 -10.23 20.69
C GLU A 95 12.68 -8.94 19.92
N SER A 96 12.27 -7.80 20.51
CA SER A 96 12.76 -6.47 20.14
C SER A 96 13.97 -6.16 21.02
N ASP A 97 15.18 -6.35 20.50
CA ASP A 97 16.42 -6.37 21.28
C ASP A 97 17.01 -4.98 21.63
N HIS A 98 16.19 -3.93 21.68
CA HIS A 98 16.64 -2.61 22.09
C HIS A 98 15.63 -1.92 23.01
N ARG A 99 15.83 -2.08 24.33
CA ARG A 99 15.41 -1.06 25.29
C ARG A 99 16.42 0.09 25.22
N ALA A 100 15.97 1.25 24.78
CA ALA A 100 16.70 2.50 24.97
C ALA A 100 16.91 2.72 26.48
N ALA A 101 18.15 3.03 26.86
CA ALA A 101 18.55 3.42 28.21
C ALA A 101 18.19 4.88 28.49
#